data_AF-A0A438CXP9-F1
#
_entry.id   AF-A0A438CXP9-F1
#
_cell.length_a   1.000
_cell.length_b   1.000
_cell.length_c   1.000
_cell.angle_alpha   90.00
_cell.angle_beta   90.00
_cell.angle_gamma   90.00
#
_symmetry.space_group_name_H-M   'P 1'
#
loop_
_entity.id
_entity.type
_entity.pdbx_description
1 polymer ?
#
loop_
_entity_poly.entity_id
_entity_poly.type
_entity_poly.pdbx_seq_one_letter_code
_entity_poly.pdbx_strand_id
1 'polypeptide(L)'
;MDRVFQRLRNLDAYPKINEDFYSRTFSGGLITLISSIVMLFLFFSELRLYLHTVTETKLVVDTSRGGTLRINFDVTFPAVPCSVLTLDAMDISGEQHHDIKHDIVKKRIDAHGNVVAVRQDGIGGPQVSET
;
A
#
# COMPACT_ATOMS: atom_id res chain seq x y z
N MET A 1 -45.14 -0.44 14.34
CA MET A 1 -44.23 0.68 14.68
C MET A 1 -44.21 0.99 16.17
N ASP A 2 -45.25 0.56 16.89
CA ASP A 2 -45.48 0.85 18.32
C ASP A 2 -44.39 0.25 19.23
N ARG A 3 -43.83 -0.89 18.84
CA ARG A 3 -42.75 -1.57 19.59
C ARG A 3 -41.44 -0.79 19.60
N VAL A 4 -41.11 -0.10 18.50
CA VAL A 4 -39.92 0.75 18.39
C VAL A 4 -40.13 2.04 19.18
N PHE A 5 -41.33 2.61 19.09
CA PHE A 5 -41.71 3.80 19.84
C PHE A 5 -41.71 3.57 21.36
N GLN A 6 -42.17 2.40 21.83
CA GLN A 6 -42.09 2.00 23.24
C GLN A 6 -40.64 1.83 23.72
N ARG A 7 -39.74 1.31 22.89
CA ARG A 7 -38.31 1.18 23.21
C ARG A 7 -37.61 2.54 23.27
N LEU A 8 -37.93 3.45 22.34
CA LEU A 8 -37.44 4.83 22.35
C LEU A 8 -37.93 5.59 23.59
N ARG A 9 -39.18 5.37 24.00
CA ARG A 9 -39.74 6.01 25.21
C ARG A 9 -39.06 5.55 26.51
N ASN A 10 -38.46 4.37 26.51
CA ASN A 10 -37.67 3.87 27.65
C ASN A 10 -36.22 4.39 27.67
N LEU A 11 -35.74 5.01 26.59
CA LEU A 11 -34.42 5.66 26.53
C LEU A 11 -34.49 7.15 26.93
N ASP A 12 -35.70 7.70 27.10
CA ASP A 12 -35.90 9.07 27.53
C ASP A 12 -35.86 9.14 29.06
N ALA A 13 -34.73 9.61 29.60
CA ALA A 13 -34.47 9.65 31.05
C ALA A 13 -35.16 10.84 31.76
N TYR A 14 -35.84 11.72 31.02
CA TYR A 14 -36.42 12.95 31.56
C TYR A 14 -37.96 12.89 31.64
N PRO A 15 -38.56 13.30 32.78
CA PRO A 15 -40.01 13.39 32.92
C PRO A 15 -40.55 14.47 31.97
N LYS A 16 -41.59 14.13 31.19
CA LYS A 16 -42.25 15.09 30.30
C LYS A 16 -42.99 16.16 31.11
N ILE A 17 -42.66 17.42 30.84
CA ILE A 17 -43.32 18.60 31.43
C ILE A 17 -44.73 18.80 30.86
N ASN A 18 -45.63 19.34 31.69
CA ASN A 18 -47.03 19.59 31.32
C ASN A 18 -47.15 20.61 30.18
N GLU A 19 -48.12 20.38 29.30
CA GLU A 19 -48.25 21.07 28.00
C GLU A 19 -48.66 22.55 28.14
N ASP A 20 -49.17 22.94 29.32
CA ASP A 20 -49.60 24.30 29.65
C ASP A 20 -48.45 25.31 29.80
N PHE A 21 -47.21 24.83 29.90
CA PHE A 21 -45.99 25.67 29.92
C PHE A 21 -45.31 25.78 28.55
N TYR A 22 -45.88 25.15 27.51
CA TYR A 22 -45.30 25.07 26.18
C TYR A 22 -46.09 25.91 25.18
N SER A 23 -45.62 27.14 24.92
CA SER A 23 -46.14 27.93 23.80
C SER A 23 -45.49 27.47 22.49
N ARG A 24 -46.19 26.61 21.75
CA ARG A 24 -45.75 26.15 20.42
C ARG A 24 -45.87 27.30 19.43
N THR A 25 -44.78 28.02 19.22
CA THR A 25 -44.72 29.03 18.16
C THR A 25 -44.40 28.36 16.82
N PHE A 26 -45.17 28.69 15.78
CA PHE A 26 -44.93 28.20 14.42
C PHE A 26 -43.53 28.59 13.92
N SER A 27 -43.08 29.80 14.29
CA SER A 27 -41.72 30.30 14.01
C SER A 27 -40.63 29.46 14.69
N GLY A 28 -40.80 29.09 15.97
CA GLY A 28 -39.83 28.26 16.69
C GLY A 28 -39.70 26.87 16.06
N GLY A 29 -40.81 26.24 15.70
CA GLY A 29 -40.81 24.93 15.02
C GLY A 29 -40.10 24.96 13.66
N LEU A 30 -40.31 26.03 12.87
CA LEU A 30 -39.61 26.21 11.59
C LEU A 30 -38.10 26.39 11.79
N ILE A 31 -37.69 27.18 12.78
CA ILE A 31 -36.28 27.38 13.11
C ILE A 31 -35.63 26.07 13.55
N THR A 32 -36.29 25.27 14.41
CA THR A 32 -35.79 23.96 14.82
C THR A 32 -35.65 23.00 13.64
N LEU A 33 -36.61 23.00 12.71
CA LEU A 33 -36.55 22.15 11.52
C LEU A 33 -35.36 22.52 10.62
N ILE A 34 -35.20 23.82 10.32
CA ILE A 34 -34.08 24.30 9.50
C ILE A 34 -32.75 24.01 10.19
N SER A 35 -32.66 24.30 11.49
CA SER A 35 -31.45 24.06 12.29
C SER A 35 -31.07 22.57 12.31
N SER A 36 -32.05 21.68 12.50
CA SER A 36 -31.83 20.23 12.46
C SER A 36 -31.33 19.75 11.10
N ILE A 37 -31.85 20.29 10.00
CA ILE A 37 -31.39 19.94 8.64
C ILE A 37 -29.94 20.36 8.44
N VAL A 38 -29.58 21.59 8.84
CA VAL A 38 -28.21 22.10 8.73
C VAL A 38 -27.25 21.28 9.59
N MET A 39 -27.63 20.96 10.83
CA MET A 39 -26.82 20.12 11.72
C MET A 39 -26.56 18.73 11.13
N LEU A 40 -27.58 18.09 10.56
CA LEU A 40 -27.43 16.78 9.91
C LEU A 40 -26.54 16.87 8.68
N PHE A 41 -26.72 17.89 7.84
CA PHE A 41 -25.89 18.11 6.66
C PHE A 41 -24.40 18.27 7.01
N LEU A 42 -24.10 19.11 8.01
CA LEU A 42 -22.74 19.31 8.49
C LEU A 42 -22.15 18.03 9.06
N PHE A 43 -22.92 17.28 9.85
CA PHE A 43 -22.47 16.00 10.40
C PHE A 43 -22.06 15.00 9.31
N PHE A 44 -22.87 14.83 8.26
CA PHE A 44 -22.54 13.93 7.17
C PHE A 44 -21.33 14.40 6.35
N SER A 45 -21.17 15.72 6.16
CA SER A 45 -20.01 16.30 5.48
C SER A 45 -18.70 16.01 6.22
N GLU A 46 -18.67 16.30 7.52
CA GLU A 46 -17.49 16.05 8.38
C GLU A 46 -17.20 14.57 8.51
N LEU A 47 -18.23 13.72 8.66
CA LEU A 47 -18.06 12.28 8.71
C LEU A 47 -17.44 11.74 7.42
N ARG A 48 -17.88 12.26 6.25
CA ARG A 48 -17.31 11.89 4.96
C ARG A 48 -15.85 12.32 4.85
N LEU A 49 -15.52 13.54 5.29
CA LEU A 49 -14.15 14.05 5.28
C LEU A 49 -13.25 13.24 6.22
N TYR A 50 -13.74 12.88 7.40
CA TYR A 50 -13.02 12.06 8.37
C TYR A 50 -12.73 10.64 7.83
N LEU A 51 -13.70 10.03 7.16
CA LEU A 51 -13.53 8.71 6.54
C LEU A 51 -12.69 8.76 5.25
N HIS A 52 -12.47 9.95 4.68
CA HIS A 52 -11.63 10.12 3.50
C HIS A 52 -10.16 10.08 3.90
N THR A 53 -9.50 8.95 3.64
CA THR A 53 -8.07 8.80 3.90
C THR A 53 -7.25 9.62 2.91
N VAL A 54 -6.59 10.68 3.39
CA VAL A 54 -5.59 11.43 2.62
C VAL A 54 -4.23 10.79 2.87
N THR A 55 -3.58 10.32 1.80
CA THR A 55 -2.24 9.76 1.85
C THR A 55 -1.20 10.88 1.79
N GLU A 56 -0.66 11.24 2.95
CA GLU A 56 0.45 12.21 3.04
C GLU A 56 1.79 11.48 2.93
N THR A 57 2.57 11.80 1.89
CA THR A 57 3.92 11.27 1.72
C THR A 57 4.86 11.97 2.70
N LYS A 58 5.32 11.25 3.73
CA LYS A 58 6.33 11.75 4.66
C LYS A 58 7.72 11.23 4.27
N LEU A 59 8.67 12.16 4.13
CA LEU A 59 10.08 11.85 3.99
C LEU A 59 10.67 11.67 5.39
N VAL A 60 10.95 10.43 5.76
CA VAL A 60 11.61 10.08 7.01
C VAL A 60 13.03 9.63 6.67
N VAL A 61 14.01 10.06 7.46
CA VAL A 61 15.38 9.57 7.33
C VAL A 61 15.38 8.10 7.74
N ASP A 62 15.67 7.22 6.79
CA ASP A 62 15.88 5.82 7.10
C ASP A 62 17.17 5.69 7.92
N THR A 63 17.01 5.25 9.18
CA THR A 63 18.13 5.01 10.10
C THR A 63 18.66 3.58 9.98
N SER A 64 18.07 2.76 9.10
CA SER A 64 18.52 1.42 8.75
C SER A 64 19.72 1.50 7.81
N ARG A 65 20.88 1.89 8.33
CA ARG A 65 22.15 1.84 7.58
C ARG A 65 22.58 0.39 7.37
N GLY A 66 22.91 0.03 6.12
CA GLY A 66 23.69 -1.19 5.81
C GLY A 66 22.91 -2.43 5.37
N GLY A 67 21.67 -2.29 4.89
CA GLY A 67 20.94 -3.41 4.28
C GLY A 67 21.44 -3.74 2.87
N THR A 68 21.48 -5.01 2.50
CA THR A 68 21.70 -5.43 1.11
C THR A 68 20.42 -5.22 0.29
N LEU A 69 20.55 -4.64 -0.91
CA LEU A 69 19.42 -4.50 -1.83
C LEU A 69 19.22 -5.79 -2.61
N ARG A 70 18.05 -6.42 -2.48
CA ARG A 70 17.70 -7.60 -3.28
C ARG A 70 17.22 -7.17 -4.66
N ILE A 71 18.03 -7.46 -5.68
CA ILE A 71 17.72 -7.17 -7.08
C ILE A 71 17.33 -8.48 -7.77
N ASN A 72 16.10 -8.56 -8.28
CA ASN A 72 15.66 -9.69 -9.10
C ASN A 72 15.55 -9.22 -10.55
N PHE A 73 16.19 -9.93 -11.48
CA PHE A 73 16.12 -9.62 -12.90
C PHE A 73 16.11 -10.91 -13.73
N ASP A 74 15.46 -10.87 -14.90
CA ASP A 74 15.47 -11.93 -15.92
C ASP A 74 15.71 -11.25 -17.27
N VAL A 75 16.88 -11.52 -17.86
CA VAL A 75 17.34 -10.88 -19.10
C VAL A 75 17.88 -11.96 -20.02
N THR A 76 17.47 -11.90 -21.29
CA THR A 76 17.83 -12.87 -22.32
C THR A 76 18.70 -12.23 -23.40
N PHE A 77 19.84 -12.85 -23.70
CA PHE A 77 20.75 -12.41 -24.76
C PHE A 77 20.76 -13.45 -25.90
N PRO A 78 20.05 -13.23 -27.03
CA PRO A 78 19.91 -14.24 -28.09
C PRO A 78 21.18 -14.46 -28.91
N ALA A 79 22.08 -13.48 -28.98
CA ALA A 79 23.26 -13.49 -29.84
C ALA A 79 24.60 -13.62 -29.06
N VAL A 80 24.55 -13.88 -27.74
CA VAL A 80 25.76 -13.93 -26.89
C VAL A 80 25.83 -15.28 -26.16
N PRO A 81 26.96 -16.00 -26.21
CA PRO A 81 27.08 -17.27 -25.49
C PRO A 81 27.15 -17.06 -23.97
N CYS A 82 26.52 -17.94 -23.20
CA CYS A 82 26.50 -17.83 -21.73
C CYS A 82 27.88 -17.88 -21.06
N SER A 83 28.90 -18.42 -21.74
CA SER A 83 30.27 -18.57 -21.21
C SER A 83 31.02 -17.24 -21.09
N VAL A 84 30.66 -16.24 -21.90
CA VAL A 84 31.32 -14.91 -21.88
C VAL A 84 30.52 -13.85 -21.12
N LEU A 85 29.32 -14.20 -20.65
CA LEU A 85 28.49 -13.29 -19.87
C LEU A 85 28.97 -13.25 -18.42
N THR A 86 29.32 -12.06 -17.96
CA THR A 86 29.62 -11.71 -16.57
C THR A 86 28.58 -10.73 -16.05
N LEU A 87 28.31 -10.76 -14.74
CA LEU A 87 27.48 -9.75 -14.08
C LEU A 87 28.33 -8.97 -13.10
N ASP A 88 28.41 -7.67 -13.33
CA ASP A 88 29.10 -6.73 -12.46
C ASP A 88 28.07 -5.72 -11.90
N ALA A 89 28.12 -5.45 -10.59
CA ALA A 89 27.33 -4.42 -9.95
C ALA A 89 28.23 -3.29 -9.43
N MET A 90 27.80 -2.05 -9.60
CA MET A 90 28.51 -0.88 -9.10
C MET A 90 27.55 0.01 -8.31
N ASP A 91 27.91 0.35 -7.08
CA ASP A 91 27.16 1.26 -6.22
C ASP A 91 27.60 2.73 -6.43
N ILE A 92 26.77 3.68 -5.99
CA ILE A 92 27.07 5.13 -6.01
C ILE A 92 28.33 5.49 -5.21
N SER A 93 28.68 4.65 -4.24
CA SER A 93 29.91 4.76 -3.44
C SER A 93 31.17 4.40 -4.24
N GLY A 94 31.01 3.84 -5.44
CA GLY A 94 32.11 3.33 -6.26
C GLY A 94 32.54 1.90 -5.91
N GLU A 95 31.86 1.23 -4.99
CA GLU A 95 32.08 -0.19 -4.71
C GLU A 95 31.65 -1.02 -5.92
N GLN A 96 32.55 -1.88 -6.42
CA GLN A 96 32.32 -2.75 -7.57
C GLN A 96 32.35 -4.21 -7.13
N HIS A 97 31.27 -4.93 -7.39
CA HIS A 97 31.17 -6.38 -7.21
C HIS A 97 31.21 -7.01 -8.61
N HIS A 98 32.39 -7.46 -9.01
CA HIS A 98 32.62 -8.11 -10.29
C HIS A 98 32.26 -9.60 -10.23
N ASP A 99 31.73 -10.12 -11.32
CA ASP A 99 31.44 -11.56 -11.52
C ASP A 99 30.61 -12.16 -10.37
N ILE A 100 29.47 -11.54 -10.06
CA ILE A 100 28.54 -12.01 -9.03
C ILE A 100 27.98 -13.37 -9.45
N LYS A 101 28.44 -14.45 -8.82
CA LYS A 101 27.96 -15.82 -9.07
C LYS A 101 26.94 -16.29 -8.03
N HIS A 102 26.87 -15.62 -6.89
CA HIS A 102 25.95 -15.98 -5.84
C HIS A 102 24.51 -15.67 -6.30
N ASP A 103 23.65 -16.69 -6.31
CA ASP A 103 22.22 -16.60 -6.66
C ASP A 103 21.88 -16.29 -8.13
N ILE A 104 22.84 -16.40 -9.05
CA ILE A 104 22.59 -16.23 -10.50
C ILE A 104 22.61 -17.57 -11.23
N VAL A 105 21.59 -17.79 -12.06
CA VAL A 105 21.46 -19.01 -12.88
C VAL A 105 21.55 -18.64 -14.35
N LYS A 106 22.57 -19.13 -15.05
CA LYS A 106 22.74 -18.93 -16.48
C LYS A 106 22.02 -20.03 -17.25
N LYS A 107 21.03 -19.65 -18.06
CA LYS A 107 20.25 -20.56 -18.90
C LYS A 107 20.65 -20.37 -20.36
N ARG A 108 21.17 -21.43 -20.99
CA ARG A 108 21.42 -21.44 -22.43
C ARG A 108 20.09 -21.68 -23.15
N ILE A 109 19.79 -20.82 -24.11
CA ILE A 109 18.59 -20.89 -24.94
C ILE A 109 18.93 -21.30 -26.38
N ASP A 110 17.97 -21.90 -27.08
CA ASP A 110 18.02 -22.13 -28.54
C ASP A 110 17.50 -20.91 -29.32
N ALA A 111 17.57 -20.99 -30.65
CA ALA A 111 17.06 -19.92 -31.55
C ALA A 111 15.53 -19.72 -31.45
N HIS A 112 14.80 -20.65 -30.85
CA HIS A 112 13.35 -20.59 -30.64
C HIS A 112 12.98 -20.13 -29.22
N GLY A 113 13.97 -19.78 -28.38
CA GLY A 113 13.78 -19.33 -27.01
C GLY A 113 13.59 -20.45 -25.98
N ASN A 114 13.77 -21.72 -26.34
CA ASN A 114 13.67 -22.83 -25.41
C ASN A 114 14.97 -23.01 -24.62
N VAL A 115 14.86 -23.37 -23.35
CA VAL A 115 16.03 -23.62 -22.49
C VAL A 115 16.64 -24.98 -22.83
N VAL A 116 17.88 -24.96 -23.31
CA VAL A 116 18.65 -26.14 -23.71
C VAL A 116 19.49 -26.67 -22.55
N ALA A 117 20.07 -25.79 -21.74
CA ALA A 117 20.89 -26.17 -20.61
C ALA A 117 20.85 -25.12 -19.49
N VAL A 118 20.87 -25.56 -18.24
CA VAL A 118 20.92 -24.69 -17.06
C VAL A 118 22.25 -24.92 -16.37
N ARG A 119 23.05 -23.86 -16.23
CA ARG A 119 24.31 -23.88 -15.49
C ARG A 119 24.14 -23.07 -14.22
N GLN A 120 24.30 -23.75 -13.09
CA GLN A 120 24.38 -23.14 -11.77
C GLN A 120 25.86 -23.03 -11.42
N ASP A 121 26.44 -21.84 -11.57
CA ASP A 121 27.85 -21.59 -11.23
C ASP A 121 27.98 -21.50 -9.70
N GLY A 122 27.86 -22.65 -9.03
CA GLY A 122 28.22 -22.81 -7.62
C GLY A 122 29.74 -22.96 -7.45
N ILE A 123 30.24 -22.66 -6.25
CA ILE A 123 31.66 -22.81 -5.89
C ILE A 123 32.16 -24.21 -6.28
N GLY A 124 33.05 -24.26 -7.29
CA GLY A 124 33.60 -25.52 -7.83
C GLY A 124 33.62 -25.67 -9.37
N GLY A 125 33.18 -24.67 -10.15
CA GLY A 125 33.26 -24.73 -11.62
C GLY A 125 34.72 -24.66 -12.14
N PRO A 126 35.08 -25.38 -13.22
CA PRO A 126 36.43 -25.35 -13.77
C PRO A 126 36.75 -23.94 -14.29
N GLN A 127 37.83 -23.34 -13.78
CA GLN A 127 38.43 -22.16 -14.39
C GLN A 127 39.00 -22.60 -15.74
N VAL A 128 38.42 -22.08 -16.82
CA VAL A 128 39.06 -22.16 -18.13
C VAL A 128 40.22 -21.17 -18.07
N SER A 129 41.43 -21.70 -17.88
CA SER A 129 42.67 -20.95 -18.05
C SER A 129 42.79 -20.57 -19.53
N GLU A 130 42.74 -19.27 -19.81
CA GLU A 130 42.97 -18.71 -21.12
C GLU A 130 44.49 -18.71 -21.42
N THR A 131 44.89 -19.33 -22.52
CA THR A 131 46.21 -19.19 -23.18
C THR A 131 46.05 -18.44 -24.48
#